data_AF-A0A836UAX8-F1
#
_entry.id   AF-A0A836UAX8-F1
#
_cell.length_a   1.000
_cell.length_b   1.000
_cell.length_c   1.000
_cell.angle_alpha   90.00
_cell.angle_beta   90.00
_cell.angle_gamma   90.00
#
_symmetry.space_group_name_H-M   'P 1'
#
loop_
_entity.id
_entity.type
_entity.pdbx_description
1 polymer ?
#
loop_
_entity_poly.entity_id
_entity_poly.type
_entity_poly.pdbx_seq_one_letter_code
_entity_poly.pdbx_strand_id
1 'polypeptide(L)'
;MADDVDGARADGEMRRPVLTLQFHNFCNEDSLQVRFNGRILDLTEAEITDERALFYPVRLAPGQAQAPPAGAFHWFRFHLIPEDVQRGENLIEVVLERCEPRATFARAVNGVELQMRYRDMQRPLGIDRDHIAPQV
;
A
#
# COMPACT_ATOMS: atom_id res chain seq x y z
N MET A 1 1.85 -17.96 10.40
CA MET A 1 2.63 -18.74 9.42
C MET A 1 2.98 -17.76 8.30
N ALA A 2 4.27 -17.55 8.02
CA ALA A 2 4.69 -16.66 6.92
C ALA A 2 4.79 -17.47 5.63
N ASP A 3 4.43 -16.85 4.50
CA ASP A 3 4.52 -17.47 3.17
C ASP A 3 5.95 -17.96 2.88
N ASP A 4 6.06 -19.04 2.11
CA ASP A 4 7.36 -19.57 1.65
C ASP A 4 7.84 -18.76 0.42
N VAL A 5 8.23 -17.53 0.69
CA VAL A 5 8.73 -16.58 -0.32
C VAL A 5 10.00 -17.12 -0.99
N ASP A 6 10.86 -17.80 -0.23
CA ASP A 6 12.16 -18.27 -0.71
C ASP A 6 12.00 -19.46 -1.68
N GLY A 7 11.13 -20.42 -1.35
CA GLY A 7 10.78 -21.52 -2.26
C GLY A 7 10.17 -20.99 -3.56
N ALA A 8 9.14 -20.15 -3.45
CA ALA A 8 8.45 -19.59 -4.63
C ALA A 8 9.35 -18.73 -5.53
N ARG A 9 10.36 -18.06 -4.95
CA ARG A 9 11.38 -17.34 -5.72
C ARG A 9 12.31 -18.31 -6.44
N ALA A 10 12.82 -19.33 -5.74
CA ALA A 10 13.73 -20.32 -6.31
C ALA A 10 13.11 -21.08 -7.49
N ASP A 11 11.80 -21.36 -7.40
CA ASP A 11 11.04 -22.08 -8.43
C ASP A 11 10.55 -21.16 -9.57
N GLY A 12 10.82 -19.85 -9.49
CA GLY A 12 10.40 -18.87 -10.51
C GLY A 12 8.88 -18.65 -10.57
N GLU A 13 8.17 -19.04 -9.52
CA GLU A 13 6.71 -18.94 -9.39
C GLU A 13 6.27 -17.56 -8.92
N MET A 14 7.15 -16.81 -8.26
CA MET A 14 6.86 -15.45 -7.78
C MET A 14 6.81 -14.46 -8.95
N ARG A 15 5.67 -13.81 -9.15
CA ARG A 15 5.56 -12.63 -10.02
C ARG A 15 6.10 -11.40 -9.30
N ARG A 16 6.35 -10.33 -10.06
CA ARG A 16 6.75 -9.03 -9.50
C ARG A 16 5.74 -8.56 -8.45
N PRO A 17 6.16 -8.38 -7.18
CA PRO A 17 5.29 -7.83 -6.14
C PRO A 17 4.96 -6.37 -6.44
N VAL A 18 3.81 -5.93 -5.96
CA VAL A 18 3.39 -4.53 -6.08
C VAL A 18 3.26 -3.93 -4.68
N LEU A 19 4.08 -2.92 -4.40
CA LEU A 19 3.94 -2.10 -3.20
C LEU A 19 3.08 -0.88 -3.54
N THR A 20 2.01 -0.68 -2.77
CA THR A 20 1.16 0.50 -2.88
C THR A 20 1.23 1.31 -1.60
N LEU A 21 1.67 2.56 -1.71
CA LEU A 21 1.59 3.55 -0.64
C LEU A 21 0.44 4.50 -0.91
N GLN A 22 -0.42 4.70 0.07
CA GLN A 22 -1.49 5.68 0.02
C GLN A 22 -1.12 6.87 0.90
N PHE A 23 -1.17 8.06 0.31
CA PHE A 23 -1.01 9.33 1.00
C PHE A 23 -2.34 10.06 1.04
N HIS A 24 -2.72 10.51 2.24
CA HIS A 24 -3.81 11.46 2.43
C HIS A 24 -3.22 12.88 2.37
N ASN A 25 -3.59 13.61 1.31
CA ASN A 25 -3.05 14.90 0.90
C ASN A 25 -1.52 14.88 0.66
N PHE A 26 -1.11 14.98 -0.61
CA PHE A 26 0.28 14.99 -1.03
C PHE A 26 0.64 16.34 -1.66
N CYS A 27 1.84 16.86 -1.36
CA CYS A 27 2.40 18.02 -2.04
C CYS A 27 3.53 17.57 -2.96
N ASN A 28 3.42 17.87 -4.26
CA ASN A 28 4.44 17.54 -5.25
C ASN A 28 5.74 18.35 -5.11
N GLU A 29 5.73 19.43 -4.33
CA GLU A 29 6.91 20.27 -4.05
C GLU A 29 7.70 19.81 -2.81
N ASP A 30 7.13 18.87 -2.04
CA ASP A 30 7.82 18.20 -0.94
C ASP A 30 8.98 17.32 -1.45
N SER A 31 10.04 17.19 -0.65
CA SER A 31 11.09 16.19 -0.89
C SER A 31 10.77 14.96 -0.05
N LEU A 32 10.42 13.86 -0.72
CA LEU A 32 10.06 12.59 -0.12
C LEU A 32 11.04 11.51 -0.57
N GLN A 33 11.42 10.64 0.35
CA GLN A 33 12.22 9.46 0.06
C GLN A 33 11.52 8.23 0.62
N VAL A 34 11.41 7.20 -0.22
CA VAL A 34 10.80 5.92 0.13
C VAL A 34 11.87 4.84 0.07
N ARG A 35 11.96 4.02 1.12
CA ARG A 35 12.78 2.80 1.13
C ARG A 35 11.94 1.57 1.40
N PHE A 36 12.28 0.48 0.73
CA PHE A 36 11.76 -0.86 1.01
C PHE A 36 12.94 -1.78 1.32
N ASN A 37 12.98 -2.33 2.54
CA ASN A 37 14.10 -3.13 3.05
C ASN A 37 15.48 -2.48 2.82
N GLY A 38 15.54 -1.15 3.01
CA GLY A 38 16.75 -0.34 2.81
C GLY A 38 17.03 0.08 1.35
N ARG A 39 16.38 -0.53 0.34
CA ARG A 39 16.49 -0.09 -1.06
C ARG A 39 15.67 1.17 -1.28
N ILE A 40 16.29 2.21 -1.84
CA ILE A 40 15.57 3.42 -2.26
C ILE A 40 14.68 3.08 -3.45
N LEU A 41 13.40 3.44 -3.35
CA LEU A 41 12.45 3.39 -4.45
C LEU A 41 12.39 4.76 -5.12
N ASP A 42 12.70 4.81 -6.41
CA ASP A 42 12.66 6.05 -7.17
C ASP A 42 11.19 6.47 -7.40
N LEU A 43 10.83 7.66 -6.94
CA LEU A 43 9.49 8.21 -7.11
C LEU A 43 9.11 8.40 -8.58
N THR A 44 10.09 8.56 -9.48
CA THR A 44 9.85 8.69 -10.93
C THR A 44 9.43 7.36 -11.58
N GLU A 45 9.73 6.23 -10.93
CA GLU A 45 9.29 4.90 -11.37
C GLU A 45 7.90 4.53 -10.81
N ALA A 46 7.35 5.34 -9.91
CA ALA A 46 6.05 5.09 -9.31
C ALA A 46 4.93 5.34 -10.33
N GLU A 47 4.01 4.38 -10.44
CA GLU A 47 2.70 4.64 -11.04
C GLU A 47 1.87 5.44 -10.03
N ILE A 48 1.67 6.73 -10.30
CA ILE A 48 0.90 7.62 -9.44
C ILE A 48 -0.52 7.76 -9.99
N THR A 49 -1.49 7.40 -9.16
CA THR A 49 -2.90 7.71 -9.40
C THR A 49 -3.43 8.53 -8.25
N ASP A 50 -4.30 9.50 -8.53
CA ASP A 50 -4.95 10.30 -7.51
C ASP A 50 -6.46 10.36 -7.70
N GLU A 51 -7.17 10.50 -6.59
CA GLU A 51 -8.60 10.72 -6.55
C GLU A 51 -8.85 11.92 -5.65
N ARG A 52 -9.37 12.99 -6.26
CA ARG A 52 -9.61 14.27 -5.60
C ARG A 52 -11.08 14.35 -5.21
N ALA A 53 -11.35 14.81 -3.99
CA ALA A 53 -12.70 14.96 -3.45
C ALA A 53 -13.48 13.64 -3.27
N LEU A 54 -12.79 12.59 -2.81
CA LEU A 54 -13.45 11.38 -2.31
C LEU A 54 -14.32 11.73 -1.11
N PHE A 55 -15.64 11.69 -1.28
CA PHE A 55 -16.60 11.84 -0.19
C PHE A 55 -16.92 10.48 0.40
N TYR A 56 -16.64 10.31 1.68
CA TYR A 56 -17.11 9.14 2.43
C TYR A 56 -18.43 9.50 3.10
N PRO A 57 -19.55 8.85 2.78
CA PRO A 57 -20.80 9.03 3.51
C PRO A 57 -20.69 8.36 4.88
N VAL A 58 -20.04 9.03 5.84
CA VAL A 58 -19.89 8.50 7.20
C VAL A 58 -21.12 8.87 8.03
N ARG A 59 -21.92 7.88 8.46
CA ARG A 59 -22.86 8.08 9.56
C ARG A 59 -22.08 8.00 10.87
N LEU A 60 -21.78 9.17 11.44
CA LEU A 60 -20.95 9.29 12.63
C LEU A 60 -21.77 8.97 13.89
N ALA A 61 -21.31 8.00 14.68
CA ALA A 61 -21.78 7.80 16.05
C ALA A 61 -21.13 8.84 16.98
N PRO A 62 -21.83 9.36 18.01
CA PRO A 62 -21.25 10.31 18.95
C PRO A 62 -20.00 9.72 19.64
N GLY A 63 -18.89 10.46 19.64
CA GLY A 63 -17.68 10.11 20.41
C GLY A 63 -16.59 9.30 19.68
N GLN A 64 -16.71 9.05 18.37
CA GLN A 64 -15.62 8.43 17.60
C GLN A 64 -14.69 9.46 16.95
N ALA A 65 -13.40 9.12 16.85
CA ALA A 65 -12.38 9.94 16.21
C ALA A 65 -12.76 10.19 14.73
N GLN A 66 -12.67 11.45 14.32
CA GLN A 66 -13.16 11.91 13.02
C GLN A 66 -12.15 11.56 11.91
N ALA A 67 -12.53 10.66 11.00
CA ALA A 67 -11.93 10.65 9.67
C ALA A 67 -12.50 11.84 8.87
N PRO A 68 -11.69 12.59 8.11
CA PRO A 68 -12.18 13.69 7.28
C PRO A 68 -13.27 13.20 6.31
N PRO A 69 -14.41 13.91 6.19
CA PRO A 69 -15.53 13.49 5.32
C PRO A 69 -15.18 13.58 3.83
N ALA A 70 -14.13 14.32 3.50
CA ALA A 70 -13.54 14.39 2.18
C ALA A 70 -12.02 14.50 2.28
N GLY A 71 -11.32 13.96 1.27
CA GLY A 71 -9.87 14.05 1.17
C GLY A 71 -9.39 13.93 -0.27
N ALA A 72 -8.12 14.30 -0.49
CA ALA A 72 -7.38 13.90 -1.69
C ALA A 72 -6.50 12.70 -1.33
N PHE A 73 -6.60 11.64 -2.12
CA PHE A 73 -5.81 10.44 -1.93
C PHE A 73 -4.90 10.24 -3.12
N HIS A 74 -3.64 9.92 -2.85
CA HIS A 74 -2.64 9.64 -3.86
C HIS A 74 -2.07 8.25 -3.61
N TRP A 75 -2.14 7.39 -4.61
CA TRP A 75 -1.59 6.05 -4.58
C TRP A 75 -0.31 6.01 -5.41
N PHE A 76 0.78 5.65 -4.76
CA PHE A 76 2.08 5.45 -5.36
C PHE A 76 2.30 3.94 -5.45
N ARG A 77 2.31 3.40 -6.67
CA ARG A 77 2.51 1.98 -6.93
C ARG A 77 3.91 1.73 -7.47
N PHE A 78 4.65 0.86 -6.78
CA PHE A 78 5.99 0.44 -7.15
C PHE A 78 5.97 -1.04 -7.52
N HIS A 79 6.52 -1.38 -8.69
CA HIS A 79 6.74 -2.76 -9.10
C HIS A 79 8.10 -3.21 -8.56
N LEU A 80 8.07 -4.03 -7.52
CA LEU A 80 9.27 -4.56 -6.89
C LEU A 80 9.83 -5.74 -7.71
N ILE A 81 11.11 -6.03 -7.51
CA ILE A 81 11.67 -7.31 -7.94
C ILE A 81 11.44 -8.36 -6.84
N PRO A 82 11.26 -9.65 -7.18
CA PRO A 82 11.03 -10.70 -6.18
C PRO A 82 12.07 -10.75 -5.05
N GLU A 83 13.31 -10.36 -5.33
CA GLU A 83 14.44 -10.32 -4.41
C GLU A 83 14.31 -9.22 -3.35
N ASP A 84 13.50 -8.18 -3.60
CA ASP A 84 13.29 -7.10 -2.64
C ASP A 84 12.54 -7.59 -1.40
N VAL A 85 11.66 -8.59 -1.55
CA VAL A 85 10.75 -9.06 -0.49
C VAL A 85 11.43 -10.13 0.36
N GLN A 86 11.34 -10.01 1.68
CA GLN A 86 11.89 -10.98 2.62
C GLN A 86 10.78 -11.84 3.20
N ARG A 87 11.12 -13.09 3.55
CA ARG A 87 10.20 -13.95 4.30
C ARG A 87 9.99 -13.37 5.69
N GLY A 88 8.72 -13.19 6.08
CA GLY A 88 8.35 -12.63 7.37
C GLY A 88 8.23 -11.11 7.31
N GLU A 89 9.01 -10.42 8.14
CA GLU A 89 8.90 -8.96 8.29
C GLU A 89 9.60 -8.23 7.15
N ASN A 90 8.93 -7.21 6.62
CA ASN A 90 9.48 -6.28 5.64
C ASN A 90 9.32 -4.87 6.19
N LEU A 91 10.31 -4.02 5.96
CA LEU A 91 10.34 -2.65 6.44
C LEU A 91 10.11 -1.66 5.29
N ILE A 92 9.18 -0.75 5.50
CA ILE A 92 8.96 0.41 4.65
C ILE A 92 9.30 1.65 5.46
N GLU A 93 10.20 2.46 4.93
CA GLU A 93 10.57 3.75 5.53
C GLU A 93 10.15 4.86 4.58
N VAL A 94 9.39 5.81 5.11
CA VAL A 94 8.95 7.00 4.38
C VAL A 94 9.49 8.21 5.10
N VAL A 95 10.44 8.91 4.48
CA VAL A 95 11.12 10.06 5.05
C VAL A 95 10.72 11.30 4.27
N LEU A 96 10.14 12.26 4.98
CA LEU A 96 9.86 13.58 4.45
C LEU A 96 11.06 14.49 4.76
N GLU A 97 11.95 14.66 3.78
CA GLU A 97 13.19 15.41 3.93
C GLU A 97 12.96 16.92 3.94
N ARG A 98 11.98 17.39 3.17
CA ARG A 98 11.59 18.81 3.09
C ARG A 98 10.10 18.95 2.90
N CYS A 99 9.47 19.79 3.72
CA CYS A 99 8.10 20.23 3.53
C CYS A 99 8.07 21.57 2.78
N GLU A 100 7.21 21.71 1.78
CA GLU A 100 6.81 23.01 1.24
C GLU A 100 6.07 23.81 2.32
N PRO A 101 6.59 24.98 2.74
CA PRO A 101 6.02 25.77 3.84
C PRO A 101 4.61 26.29 3.57
N ARG A 102 4.22 26.43 2.29
CA ARG A 102 2.90 26.97 1.91
C ARG A 102 1.77 25.95 1.98
N ALA A 103 2.07 24.66 2.09
CA ALA A 103 1.05 23.63 2.19
C ALA A 103 0.36 23.66 3.56
N THR A 104 -0.95 23.85 3.57
CA THR A 104 -1.77 24.05 4.79
C THR A 104 -2.44 22.77 5.31
N PHE A 105 -2.03 21.60 4.81
CA PHE A 105 -2.57 20.30 5.18
C PHE A 105 -1.53 19.42 5.88
N ALA A 106 -2.04 18.50 6.71
CA ALA A 106 -1.21 17.43 7.26
C ALA A 106 -0.91 16.40 6.16
N ARG A 107 0.37 16.03 6.02
CA ARG A 107 0.77 14.87 5.22
C ARG A 107 0.63 13.63 6.08
N ALA A 108 -0.04 12.61 5.58
CA ALA A 108 -0.15 11.34 6.27
C ALA A 108 -0.07 10.18 5.29
N VAL A 109 0.73 9.17 5.62
CA VAL A 109 0.61 7.84 5.01
C VAL A 109 -0.55 7.15 5.71
N ASN A 110 -1.60 6.80 4.96
CA ASN A 110 -2.83 6.25 5.52
C ASN A 110 -3.12 4.82 5.06
N GLY A 111 -2.32 4.30 4.12
CA GLY A 111 -2.42 2.93 3.65
C GLY A 111 -1.09 2.43 3.12
N VAL A 112 -0.80 1.16 3.41
CA VAL A 112 0.38 0.45 2.92
C VAL A 112 -0.07 -0.96 2.56
N GLU A 113 0.13 -1.35 1.30
CA GLU A 113 -0.24 -2.68 0.81
C GLU A 113 0.93 -3.29 0.03
N LEU A 114 1.29 -4.53 0.35
CA LEU A 114 2.20 -5.35 -0.44
C LEU A 114 1.40 -6.50 -1.07
N GLN A 115 1.19 -6.43 -2.38
CA GLN A 115 0.52 -7.48 -3.13
C GLN A 115 1.57 -8.46 -3.70
N MET A 116 1.44 -9.73 -3.32
CA MET A 116 2.24 -10.83 -3.88
C MET A 116 1.36 -11.74 -4.74
N ARG A 117 1.90 -12.22 -5.87
CA ARG A 117 1.22 -13.16 -6.75
C ARG A 117 2.16 -14.31 -7.09
N TYR A 118 1.69 -15.52 -6.85
CA TYR A 118 2.38 -16.76 -7.18
C TYR A 118 1.72 -17.37 -8.43
N ARG A 119 2.47 -18.11 -9.26
CA ARG A 119 1.92 -18.79 -10.46
C ARG A 119 0.87 -19.82 -10.07
N ASP A 120 1.21 -20.69 -9.12
CA ASP A 120 0.32 -21.69 -8.56
C ASP A 120 -0.02 -21.34 -7.11
N MET A 121 -1.14 -20.64 -6.92
CA MET A 121 -1.71 -20.54 -5.57
C MET A 121 -2.47 -21.82 -5.26
N GLN A 122 -1.89 -22.71 -4.46
CA GLN A 122 -2.71 -23.64 -3.69
C GLN A 122 -3.44 -22.84 -2.61
N ARG A 123 -4.76 -22.83 -2.69
CA ARG A 123 -5.60 -22.19 -1.68
C ARG A 123 -5.30 -22.84 -0.32
N PRO A 124 -5.10 -22.07 0.77
CA PRO A 124 -4.84 -22.64 2.08
C PRO A 124 -5.95 -23.64 2.46
N LEU A 125 -5.55 -24.86 2.84
CA LEU A 125 -6.46 -25.87 3.37
C LEU A 125 -7.25 -25.28 4.55
N GLY A 126 -8.59 -25.28 4.46
CA GLY A 126 -9.48 -24.78 5.51
C GLY A 126 -10.16 -23.42 5.24
N ILE A 127 -9.94 -22.78 4.07
CA ILE A 127 -10.76 -21.66 3.59
C ILE A 127 -11.66 -22.13 2.43
N ASP A 128 -12.45 -23.17 2.68
CA ASP A 128 -13.65 -23.42 1.91
C ASP A 128 -14.71 -22.48 2.45
N ARG A 129 -14.85 -21.31 1.81
CA ARG A 129 -16.07 -20.53 2.01
C ARG A 129 -17.20 -21.36 1.42
N ASP A 130 -18.05 -21.91 2.29
CA ASP A 130 -19.42 -22.19 1.92
C ASP A 130 -19.93 -20.95 1.17
N HIS A 131 -20.39 -21.18 -0.04
CA HIS A 131 -20.99 -20.15 -0.87
C HIS A 131 -22.15 -19.51 -0.09
N ILE A 132 -21.94 -18.32 0.48
CA ILE A 132 -23.03 -17.54 1.05
C ILE A 132 -23.79 -16.98 -0.15
N ALA A 133 -24.90 -17.63 -0.49
CA ALA A 133 -25.83 -17.13 -1.50
C ALA A 133 -26.23 -15.69 -1.13
N PRO A 134 -26.38 -14.78 -2.11
CA PRO A 134 -26.82 -13.42 -1.84
C PRO A 134 -28.19 -13.48 -1.14
N GLN A 135 -28.28 -12.88 0.05
CA GLN A 135 -29.58 -12.68 0.69
C GLN A 135 -30.30 -11.56 -0.07
N VAL A 136 -31.42 -11.94 -0.69
CA VAL A 136 -32.35 -11.05 -1.39
C VAL A 136 -33.14 -10.24 -0.37
#